data_AF-A0A6A6ZDK9-F1
#
_entry.id   AF-A0A6A6ZDK9-F1
#
_cell.length_a   1.000
_cell.length_b   1.000
_cell.length_c   1.000
_cell.angle_alpha   90.00
_cell.angle_beta   90.00
_cell.angle_gamma   90.00
#
_symmetry.space_group_name_H-M   'P 1'
#
loop_
_entity.id
_entity.type
_entity.pdbx_description
1 polymer ?
#
loop_
_entity_poly.entity_id
_entity_poly.type
_entity_poly.pdbx_seq_one_letter_code
_entity_poly.pdbx_strand_id
1 'polypeptide(L)'
;STIVAPPSGSQVYQTTAVPALPTQSGSIKDCGRYHLVVDGNTCNLVCLIYSITFSALCKLNTYVNNGCTNIWLKSSVCVGQVTAQAVSKDGSCGPKAEGAICMGSGVGSCCSVSGYCGNTVDHYSPGACYSGACTRSATSTLDGSCGPNAGGLTCNNPRFGLCCSIYGYCSNGTSFCGAGNYYSGACNADIGGPSITGKCGPLFQGNKTCAGTQFGACCSQYGYCGNGDDYCKGANCYSGFCTK
;
A
#
# COMPACT_ATOMS: atom_id res chain seq x y z
N SER A 1 -0.41 -23.96 -13.97
CA SER A 1 -0.18 -22.54 -14.30
C SER A 1 -1.42 -21.75 -13.98
N THR A 2 -1.37 -20.88 -12.97
CA THR A 2 -2.54 -20.10 -12.54
C THR A 2 -2.69 -18.92 -13.48
N ILE A 3 -3.73 -18.94 -14.31
CA ILE A 3 -4.06 -17.87 -15.24
C ILE A 3 -4.86 -16.83 -14.44
N VAL A 4 -4.20 -15.77 -13.99
CA VAL A 4 -4.88 -14.62 -13.36
C VAL A 4 -5.38 -13.74 -14.51
N ALA A 5 -6.69 -13.67 -14.69
CA ALA A 5 -7.29 -12.72 -15.64
C ALA A 5 -6.94 -11.28 -15.22
N PRO A 6 -6.61 -10.38 -16.16
CA PRO A 6 -6.31 -9.00 -15.83
C PRO A 6 -7.59 -8.28 -15.37
N PRO A 7 -7.52 -7.37 -14.38
CA PRO A 7 -8.66 -6.55 -13.99
C PRO A 7 -9.05 -5.63 -15.16
N SER A 8 -10.34 -5.62 -15.53
CA SER A 8 -10.92 -4.84 -16.63
C SER A 8 -10.99 -3.32 -16.39
N GLY A 9 -10.01 -2.74 -15.70
CA GLY A 9 -9.85 -1.31 -15.53
C GLY A 9 -8.61 -0.82 -16.27
N SER A 10 -8.73 0.27 -17.04
CA SER A 10 -7.56 0.97 -17.58
C SER A 10 -6.66 1.37 -16.42
N GLN A 11 -5.46 0.82 -16.32
CA GLN A 11 -4.55 1.11 -15.20
C GLN A 11 -4.01 2.52 -15.37
N VAL A 12 -4.45 3.45 -14.51
CA VAL A 12 -4.04 4.85 -14.54
C VAL A 12 -2.80 5.04 -13.68
N TYR A 13 -1.73 5.55 -14.27
CA TYR A 13 -0.49 5.87 -13.56
C TYR A 13 -0.38 7.37 -13.35
N GLN A 14 -0.39 7.80 -12.09
CA GLN A 14 -0.47 9.22 -11.70
C GLN A 14 0.90 9.87 -11.43
N THR A 15 1.95 9.07 -11.31
CA THR A 15 3.30 9.53 -11.01
C THR A 15 4.31 8.69 -11.77
N THR A 16 5.44 9.30 -12.15
CA THR A 16 6.56 8.56 -12.73
C THR A 16 7.09 7.55 -11.73
N ALA A 17 7.25 6.31 -12.16
CA ALA A 17 7.87 5.25 -11.37
C ALA A 17 9.39 5.36 -11.40
N VAL A 18 10.04 4.86 -10.35
CA VAL A 18 11.48 4.62 -10.36
C VAL A 18 11.72 3.18 -10.81
N PRO A 19 12.52 2.93 -11.85
CA PRO A 19 12.80 1.57 -12.30
C PRO A 19 13.67 0.84 -11.28
N ALA A 20 13.39 -0.46 -11.05
CA ALA A 20 14.13 -1.27 -10.08
C ALA A 20 15.55 -1.64 -10.56
N LEU A 21 15.74 -1.67 -11.88
CA LEU A 21 17.03 -1.87 -12.56
C LEU A 21 17.21 -0.81 -13.65
N PRO A 22 18.44 -0.62 -14.17
CA PRO A 22 18.66 0.30 -15.29
C PRO A 22 17.69 0.03 -16.44
N THR A 23 17.18 1.10 -17.04
CA THR A 23 16.35 1.01 -18.24
C THR A 23 17.23 0.90 -19.47
N GLN A 24 16.72 0.21 -20.49
CA GLN A 24 17.30 0.33 -21.82
C GLN A 24 17.19 1.77 -22.32
N SER A 25 18.11 2.16 -23.20
CA SER A 25 17.99 3.42 -23.94
C SER A 25 16.63 3.51 -24.61
N GLY A 26 16.08 4.71 -24.74
CA GLY A 26 14.79 4.91 -25.42
C GLY A 26 13.53 4.65 -24.58
N SER A 27 13.65 4.24 -23.31
CA SER A 27 12.50 4.30 -22.39
C SER A 27 12.04 5.75 -22.20
N ILE A 28 10.73 5.98 -22.21
CA ILE A 28 10.15 7.30 -21.92
C ILE A 28 10.49 7.79 -20.51
N LYS A 29 10.53 9.12 -20.32
CA LYS A 29 10.85 9.74 -19.03
C LYS A 29 9.68 9.67 -18.05
N ASP A 30 8.46 9.80 -18.54
CA ASP A 30 7.19 9.78 -17.81
C ASP A 30 6.60 8.37 -17.77
N CYS A 31 7.43 7.37 -17.51
CA CYS A 31 6.96 6.02 -17.32
C CYS A 31 6.29 5.86 -15.96
N GLY A 32 5.01 5.53 -15.94
CA GLY A 32 4.23 5.27 -14.75
C GLY A 32 4.36 3.85 -14.19
N ARG A 33 4.84 2.89 -15.01
CA ARG A 33 5.12 1.52 -14.57
C ARG A 33 6.23 0.86 -15.37
N TYR A 34 7.17 0.27 -14.65
CA TYR A 34 8.22 -0.58 -15.21
C TYR A 34 7.93 -2.07 -15.01
N HIS A 35 8.36 -2.87 -15.97
CA HIS A 35 8.48 -4.31 -15.87
C HIS A 35 9.95 -4.70 -15.79
N LEU A 36 10.29 -5.56 -14.82
CA LEU A 36 11.62 -6.13 -14.67
C LEU A 36 11.79 -7.31 -15.63
N VAL A 37 12.69 -7.17 -16.60
CA VAL A 37 12.97 -8.21 -17.58
C VAL A 37 13.82 -9.32 -16.95
N VAL A 38 13.24 -10.52 -16.84
CA VAL A 38 13.89 -11.74 -16.37
C VAL A 38 14.05 -12.76 -17.49
N ASP A 39 14.79 -13.84 -17.23
CA ASP A 39 14.99 -14.91 -18.20
C ASP A 39 13.67 -15.52 -18.68
N GLY A 40 13.56 -15.78 -19.98
CA GLY A 40 12.34 -16.24 -20.63
C GLY A 40 11.27 -15.17 -20.91
N ASN A 41 11.50 -13.89 -20.59
CA ASN A 41 10.59 -12.83 -21.02
C ASN A 41 10.70 -12.55 -22.53
N THR A 42 9.54 -12.41 -23.16
CA THR A 42 9.38 -11.94 -24.54
C THR A 42 8.46 -10.73 -24.55
N CYS A 43 8.53 -9.84 -25.55
CA CYS A 43 7.62 -8.70 -25.61
C CYS A 43 6.16 -9.13 -25.63
N ASN A 44 5.83 -10.24 -26.29
CA ASN A 44 4.46 -10.75 -26.30
C ASN A 44 3.99 -11.12 -24.90
N LEU A 45 4.84 -11.78 -24.10
CA LEU A 45 4.52 -12.07 -22.70
C LEU A 45 4.32 -10.79 -21.89
N VAL A 46 5.22 -9.81 -22.04
CA VAL A 46 5.10 -8.51 -21.35
C VAL A 46 3.81 -7.79 -21.75
N CYS A 47 3.53 -7.71 -23.05
CA CYS A 47 2.31 -7.12 -23.60
C CYS A 47 1.05 -7.79 -23.02
N LEU A 48 1.03 -9.11 -22.92
CA LEU A 48 -0.08 -9.87 -22.33
C LEU A 48 -0.27 -9.57 -20.84
N ILE A 49 0.83 -9.50 -20.06
CA ILE A 49 0.76 -9.22 -18.61
C ILE A 49 0.13 -7.84 -18.33
N TYR A 50 0.43 -6.85 -19.16
CA TYR A 50 -0.01 -5.47 -18.95
C TYR A 50 -1.16 -5.04 -19.85
N SER A 51 -1.71 -5.96 -20.66
CA SER A 51 -2.78 -5.68 -21.62
C SER A 51 -2.46 -4.50 -22.56
N ILE A 52 -1.20 -4.40 -23.01
CA ILE A 52 -0.75 -3.36 -23.97
C ILE A 52 -0.43 -3.98 -25.32
N THR A 53 -0.58 -3.21 -26.40
CA THR A 53 -0.15 -3.66 -27.73
C THR A 53 1.38 -3.61 -27.86
N PHE A 54 1.94 -4.41 -28.75
CA PHE A 54 3.38 -4.33 -29.06
C PHE A 54 3.77 -2.95 -29.59
N SER A 55 2.91 -2.32 -30.40
CA SER A 55 3.11 -0.93 -30.84
C SER A 55 3.17 0.04 -29.66
N ALA A 56 2.30 -0.12 -28.64
CA ALA A 56 2.39 0.68 -27.43
C ALA A 56 3.70 0.43 -26.68
N LEU A 57 4.12 -0.84 -26.53
CA LEU A 57 5.39 -1.17 -25.88
C LEU A 57 6.60 -0.50 -26.59
N CYS A 58 6.65 -0.54 -27.93
CA CYS A 58 7.71 0.14 -28.69
C CYS A 58 7.63 1.67 -28.59
N LYS A 59 6.43 2.26 -28.49
CA LYS A 59 6.28 3.70 -28.23
C LYS A 59 6.82 4.11 -26.87
N LEU A 60 6.62 3.26 -25.86
CA LEU A 60 7.12 3.47 -24.50
C LEU A 60 8.63 3.19 -24.38
N ASN A 61 9.21 2.43 -25.31
CA ASN A 61 10.62 2.00 -25.30
C ASN A 61 11.18 2.02 -26.73
N THR A 62 11.62 3.17 -27.20
CA THR A 62 11.95 3.42 -28.62
C THR A 62 13.14 2.64 -29.16
N TYR A 63 13.98 2.07 -28.29
CA TYR A 63 15.07 1.19 -28.70
C TYR A 63 14.60 -0.23 -29.00
N VAL A 64 13.44 -0.66 -28.47
CA VAL A 64 12.89 -2.00 -28.74
C VAL A 64 12.55 -2.10 -30.23
N ASN A 65 13.17 -3.05 -30.92
CA ASN A 65 13.00 -3.22 -32.35
C ASN A 65 11.69 -3.96 -32.67
N ASN A 66 11.26 -3.89 -33.94
CA ASN A 66 10.02 -4.56 -34.39
C ASN A 66 10.03 -6.09 -34.23
N GLY A 67 11.20 -6.71 -34.09
CA GLY A 67 11.33 -8.15 -33.86
C GLY A 67 11.30 -8.56 -32.39
N CYS A 68 11.26 -7.61 -31.45
CA CYS A 68 11.50 -7.84 -30.03
C CYS A 68 12.72 -8.73 -29.73
N THR A 69 13.81 -8.57 -30.47
CA THR A 69 15.01 -9.41 -30.28
C THR A 69 16.05 -8.78 -29.37
N ASN A 70 15.79 -7.58 -28.86
CA ASN A 70 16.80 -6.75 -28.21
C ASN A 70 16.44 -6.25 -26.82
N ILE A 71 15.45 -6.86 -26.15
CA ILE A 71 15.20 -6.57 -24.73
C ILE A 71 16.31 -7.18 -23.87
N TRP A 72 16.96 -6.36 -23.05
CA TRP A 72 18.07 -6.75 -22.19
C TRP A 72 17.55 -7.46 -20.94
N LEU A 73 18.14 -8.61 -20.63
CA LEU A 73 17.97 -9.25 -19.32
C LEU A 73 18.46 -8.32 -18.21
N LYS A 74 17.85 -8.43 -17.02
CA LYS A 74 18.20 -7.59 -15.86
C LYS A 74 18.07 -6.08 -16.17
N SER A 75 17.10 -5.73 -17.01
CA SER A 75 16.74 -4.33 -17.28
C SER A 75 15.28 -4.08 -16.94
N SER A 76 14.90 -2.80 -16.85
CA SER A 76 13.50 -2.39 -16.72
C SER A 76 12.97 -1.82 -18.04
N VAL A 77 11.79 -2.24 -18.46
CA VAL A 77 11.08 -1.71 -19.64
C VAL A 77 9.79 -1.02 -19.22
N CYS A 78 9.48 0.12 -19.84
CA CYS A 78 8.27 0.85 -19.55
C CYS A 78 7.05 0.13 -20.12
N VAL A 79 6.02 -0.07 -19.30
CA VAL A 79 4.79 -0.78 -19.69
C VAL A 79 3.54 0.06 -19.46
N GLY A 80 3.70 1.30 -19.01
CA GLY A 80 2.62 2.26 -18.90
C GLY A 80 3.16 3.67 -18.74
N GLN A 81 2.67 4.60 -19.56
CA GLN A 81 2.97 6.02 -19.44
C GLN A 81 2.13 6.65 -18.32
N VAL A 82 2.63 7.71 -17.71
CA VAL A 82 1.85 8.58 -16.84
C VAL A 82 0.69 9.16 -17.66
N THR A 83 -0.54 8.96 -17.21
CA THR A 83 -1.68 9.66 -17.80
C THR A 83 -1.67 11.08 -17.26
N ALA A 84 -1.61 12.08 -18.15
CA ALA A 84 -1.72 13.47 -17.74
C ALA A 84 -3.07 13.65 -17.02
N GLN A 85 -3.01 13.97 -15.72
CA GLN A 85 -4.20 14.12 -14.91
C GLN A 85 -5.01 15.32 -15.42
N ALA A 86 -6.30 15.09 -15.68
CA ALA A 86 -7.19 16.16 -16.08
C ALA A 86 -7.19 17.25 -15.00
N VAL A 87 -6.98 18.50 -15.40
CA VAL A 87 -7.16 19.63 -14.49
C VAL A 87 -8.65 19.77 -14.22
N SER A 88 -9.00 19.83 -12.93
CA SER A 88 -10.38 19.97 -12.48
C SER A 88 -11.01 21.25 -13.06
N LYS A 89 -12.21 21.11 -13.62
CA LYS A 89 -12.99 22.24 -14.18
C LYS A 89 -14.13 22.68 -13.27
N ASP A 90 -14.65 21.76 -12.47
CA ASP A 90 -15.79 21.94 -11.56
C ASP A 90 -15.35 21.99 -10.08
N GLY A 91 -14.05 21.86 -9.81
CA GLY A 91 -13.51 21.78 -8.47
C GLY A 91 -13.53 20.37 -7.87
N SER A 92 -14.03 19.35 -8.57
CA SER A 92 -13.95 17.95 -8.13
C SER A 92 -12.56 17.37 -8.42
N CYS A 93 -12.01 16.55 -7.53
CA CYS A 93 -10.66 16.01 -7.65
C CYS A 93 -10.47 14.63 -7.03
N GLY A 94 -9.31 14.03 -7.28
CA GLY A 94 -8.94 12.75 -6.69
C GLY A 94 -9.82 11.60 -7.21
N PRO A 95 -10.04 10.52 -6.43
CA PRO A 95 -10.76 9.33 -6.88
C PRO A 95 -12.20 9.61 -7.31
N LYS A 96 -12.83 10.64 -6.73
CA LYS A 96 -14.18 11.08 -7.07
C LYS A 96 -14.30 11.61 -8.51
N ALA A 97 -13.20 12.12 -9.07
CA ALA A 97 -13.15 12.75 -10.38
C ALA A 97 -12.10 12.08 -11.29
N GLU A 98 -12.05 10.74 -11.27
CA GLU A 98 -11.14 9.94 -12.13
C GLU A 98 -9.66 10.33 -12.01
N GLY A 99 -9.26 10.83 -10.83
CA GLY A 99 -7.91 11.30 -10.56
C GLY A 99 -7.63 12.73 -11.01
N ALA A 100 -8.64 13.55 -11.29
CA ALA A 100 -8.45 14.95 -11.64
C ALA A 100 -7.66 15.71 -10.56
N ILE A 101 -6.82 16.65 -11.01
CA ILE A 101 -5.95 17.46 -10.14
C ILE A 101 -6.45 18.89 -10.00
N CYS A 102 -6.09 19.51 -8.88
CA CYS A 102 -6.49 20.87 -8.56
C CYS A 102 -5.49 21.91 -9.08
N MET A 103 -4.21 21.58 -9.17
CA MET A 103 -3.18 22.50 -9.64
C MET A 103 -3.51 23.00 -11.05
N GLY A 104 -3.67 24.31 -11.21
CA GLY A 104 -4.07 24.96 -12.47
C GLY A 104 -5.58 25.10 -12.70
N SER A 105 -6.43 24.62 -11.79
CA SER A 105 -7.91 24.74 -11.89
C SER A 105 -8.45 26.15 -11.64
N GLY A 106 -7.66 27.01 -10.98
CA GLY A 106 -8.13 28.32 -10.49
C GLY A 106 -8.98 28.26 -9.21
N VAL A 107 -9.42 27.08 -8.77
CA VAL A 107 -10.24 26.88 -7.55
C VAL A 107 -9.37 26.66 -6.32
N GLY A 108 -8.25 25.96 -6.48
CA GLY A 108 -7.27 25.74 -5.43
C GLY A 108 -6.19 24.75 -5.87
N SER A 109 -5.12 24.63 -5.09
CA SER A 109 -3.99 23.75 -5.41
C SER A 109 -4.01 22.42 -4.68
N CYS A 110 -4.90 22.26 -3.69
CA CYS A 110 -5.01 21.06 -2.88
C CYS A 110 -6.32 20.34 -3.16
N CYS A 111 -6.24 19.02 -3.29
CA CYS A 111 -7.39 18.15 -3.32
C CYS A 111 -7.65 17.65 -1.90
N SER A 112 -8.82 17.96 -1.35
CA SER A 112 -9.22 17.43 -0.05
C SER A 112 -9.56 15.94 -0.13
N VAL A 113 -9.56 15.26 1.02
CA VAL A 113 -10.04 13.87 1.15
C VAL A 113 -11.52 13.72 0.79
N SER A 114 -12.28 14.81 0.85
CA SER A 114 -13.67 14.88 0.39
C SER A 114 -13.79 14.96 -1.15
N GLY A 115 -12.66 15.03 -1.87
CA GLY A 115 -12.61 15.06 -3.33
C GLY A 115 -12.92 16.42 -3.94
N TYR A 116 -12.55 17.51 -3.24
CA TYR A 116 -12.76 18.87 -3.71
C TYR A 116 -11.47 19.71 -3.68
N CYS A 117 -11.32 20.59 -4.66
CA CYS A 117 -10.21 21.51 -4.78
C CYS A 117 -10.38 22.74 -3.89
N GLY A 118 -9.30 23.15 -3.23
CA GLY A 118 -9.28 24.35 -2.42
C GLY A 118 -7.89 24.68 -1.87
N ASN A 119 -7.84 25.73 -1.06
CA ASN A 119 -6.62 26.22 -0.40
C ASN A 119 -6.87 26.53 1.09
N THR A 120 -7.96 26.05 1.69
CA THR A 120 -8.22 26.25 3.12
C THR A 120 -7.56 25.16 3.96
N VAL A 121 -7.54 25.35 5.28
CA VAL A 121 -7.05 24.36 6.25
C VAL A 121 -7.68 22.98 6.04
N ASP A 122 -8.94 22.92 5.63
CA ASP A 122 -9.67 21.67 5.35
C ASP A 122 -9.23 20.97 4.05
N HIS A 123 -8.37 21.61 3.26
CA HIS A 123 -7.88 21.09 1.98
C HIS A 123 -6.41 20.70 2.03
N TYR A 124 -5.58 21.47 2.73
CA TYR A 124 -4.13 21.22 2.75
C TYR A 124 -3.65 20.50 4.00
N SER A 125 -4.42 20.48 5.10
CA SER A 125 -3.93 19.95 6.37
C SER A 125 -3.64 18.44 6.33
N PRO A 126 -2.74 17.94 7.20
CA PRO A 126 -2.52 16.51 7.35
C PRO A 126 -3.84 15.81 7.71
N GLY A 127 -4.18 14.72 7.03
CA GLY A 127 -5.48 14.05 7.21
C GLY A 127 -6.61 14.61 6.34
N ALA A 128 -6.54 15.88 5.96
CA ALA A 128 -7.56 16.56 5.16
C ALA A 128 -7.16 16.67 3.68
N CYS A 129 -5.87 16.62 3.37
CA CYS A 129 -5.34 16.66 2.01
C CYS A 129 -5.11 15.27 1.42
N TYR A 130 -5.73 15.01 0.28
CA TYR A 130 -5.50 13.84 -0.55
C TYR A 130 -4.28 14.00 -1.47
N SER A 131 -4.19 15.12 -2.20
CA SER A 131 -3.10 15.41 -3.14
C SER A 131 -2.93 16.92 -3.41
N GLY A 132 -1.85 17.30 -4.11
CA GLY A 132 -1.56 18.69 -4.44
C GLY A 132 -0.63 19.36 -3.42
N ALA A 133 -0.83 20.65 -3.16
CA ALA A 133 0.02 21.43 -2.25
C ALA A 133 -0.27 21.20 -0.75
N CYS A 134 -0.34 19.92 -0.34
CA CYS A 134 -0.60 19.54 1.05
C CYS A 134 0.48 20.10 1.99
N THR A 135 0.11 20.58 3.17
CA THR A 135 1.10 20.92 4.19
C THR A 135 1.79 19.67 4.70
N ARG A 136 3.10 19.80 4.90
CA ARG A 136 3.91 18.75 5.51
C ARG A 136 3.60 18.74 7.00
N SER A 137 2.99 17.66 7.51
CA SER A 137 3.16 17.35 8.94
C SER A 137 4.57 16.78 9.10
N ALA A 138 5.32 17.25 10.09
CA ALA A 138 6.58 16.62 10.49
C ALA A 138 6.40 15.12 10.82
N THR A 139 5.16 14.71 11.12
CA THR A 139 4.77 13.36 11.50
C THR A 139 4.02 12.59 10.41
N SER A 140 3.80 13.10 9.20
CA SER A 140 2.98 12.41 8.18
C SER A 140 3.79 12.00 6.96
N THR A 141 3.57 10.77 6.50
CA THR A 141 4.27 10.22 5.35
C THR A 141 3.87 10.88 4.02
N LEU A 142 4.83 10.95 3.09
CA LEU A 142 4.62 11.44 1.71
C LEU A 142 4.73 10.33 0.66
N ASP A 143 5.32 9.20 1.02
CA ASP A 143 5.59 8.06 0.14
C ASP A 143 4.89 6.78 0.60
N GLY A 144 4.22 6.82 1.75
CA GLY A 144 3.58 5.67 2.37
C GLY A 144 4.44 4.98 3.43
N SER A 145 5.69 5.40 3.65
CA SER A 145 6.56 4.87 4.71
C SER A 145 6.17 5.41 6.08
N CYS A 146 6.07 4.56 7.10
CA CYS A 146 5.59 4.94 8.43
C CYS A 146 6.29 4.13 9.56
N GLY A 147 6.05 4.52 10.81
CA GLY A 147 6.54 3.81 11.98
C GLY A 147 7.97 4.19 12.40
N PRO A 148 8.57 3.45 13.35
CA PRO A 148 9.83 3.82 14.00
C PRO A 148 11.00 3.97 13.03
N ASN A 149 11.10 3.09 12.03
CA ASN A 149 12.17 3.10 11.03
C ASN A 149 12.04 4.28 10.04
N ALA A 150 10.86 4.88 9.95
CA ALA A 150 10.60 6.08 9.18
C ALA A 150 10.65 7.34 10.07
N GLY A 151 11.33 7.32 11.21
CA GLY A 151 11.40 8.46 12.13
C GLY A 151 10.09 8.77 12.86
N GLY A 152 9.20 7.77 12.99
CA GLY A 152 7.90 7.93 13.66
C GLY A 152 6.79 8.52 12.78
N LEU A 153 6.96 8.52 11.46
CA LEU A 153 5.92 8.98 10.53
C LEU A 153 4.64 8.15 10.65
N THR A 154 3.49 8.80 10.45
CA THR A 154 2.13 8.28 10.63
C THR A 154 1.33 8.31 9.33
N CYS A 155 0.32 7.44 9.25
CA CYS A 155 -0.51 7.22 8.07
C CYS A 155 -1.78 8.05 8.11
N ASN A 156 -1.65 9.32 7.73
CA ASN A 156 -2.77 10.26 7.74
C ASN A 156 -3.26 10.56 6.31
N ASN A 157 -2.58 10.07 5.28
CA ASN A 157 -3.00 10.28 3.89
C ASN A 157 -3.74 9.03 3.38
N PRO A 158 -5.05 9.14 3.06
CA PRO A 158 -5.83 7.99 2.58
C PRO A 158 -5.35 7.42 1.24
N ARG A 159 -4.49 8.12 0.49
CA ARG A 159 -3.83 7.61 -0.72
C ARG A 159 -3.04 6.32 -0.45
N PHE A 160 -2.33 6.27 0.67
CA PHE A 160 -1.52 5.10 1.03
C PHE A 160 -2.28 4.16 1.96
N GLY A 161 -3.33 4.67 2.58
CA GLY A 161 -4.10 3.98 3.60
C GLY A 161 -3.80 4.53 4.98
N LEU A 162 -4.75 4.34 5.89
CA LEU A 162 -4.77 5.04 7.16
C LEU A 162 -4.16 4.23 8.31
N CYS A 163 -3.76 2.99 8.06
CA CYS A 163 -3.10 2.13 9.04
C CYS A 163 -1.62 2.00 8.71
N CYS A 164 -0.77 2.21 9.71
CA CYS A 164 0.66 2.00 9.63
C CYS A 164 0.97 0.56 10.03
N SER A 165 1.38 -0.27 9.06
CA SER A 165 1.72 -1.66 9.32
C SER A 165 3.04 -1.82 10.09
N ILE A 166 3.26 -2.97 10.75
CA ILE A 166 4.55 -3.32 11.38
C ILE A 166 5.70 -3.40 10.37
N TYR A 167 5.38 -3.56 9.08
CA TYR A 167 6.32 -3.55 7.97
C TYR A 167 6.77 -2.14 7.59
N GLY A 168 6.22 -1.10 8.25
CA GLY A 168 6.60 0.29 8.03
C GLY A 168 5.91 0.94 6.84
N TYR A 169 4.75 0.42 6.43
CA TYR A 169 3.99 0.95 5.30
C TYR A 169 2.53 1.24 5.67
N CYS A 170 2.02 2.34 5.13
CA CYS A 170 0.62 2.69 5.16
C CYS A 170 -0.21 1.78 4.26
N SER A 171 -1.38 1.37 4.75
CA SER A 171 -2.31 0.51 4.01
C SER A 171 -3.73 0.57 4.61
N ASN A 172 -4.69 -0.04 3.92
CA ASN A 172 -6.06 -0.29 4.41
C ASN A 172 -6.41 -1.79 4.44
N GLY A 173 -5.49 -2.68 4.03
CA GLY A 173 -5.77 -4.10 3.86
C GLY A 173 -5.64 -4.88 5.16
N THR A 174 -6.53 -5.84 5.41
CA THR A 174 -6.54 -6.63 6.66
C THR A 174 -5.26 -7.42 6.92
N SER A 175 -4.49 -7.77 5.88
CA SER A 175 -3.17 -8.41 6.03
C SER A 175 -2.14 -7.51 6.73
N PHE A 176 -2.31 -6.19 6.63
CA PHE A 176 -1.40 -5.16 7.15
C PHE A 176 -2.04 -4.34 8.28
N CYS A 177 -3.36 -4.29 8.33
CA CYS A 177 -4.16 -3.55 9.30
C CYS A 177 -4.94 -4.45 10.24
N GLY A 178 -4.76 -5.76 10.12
CA GLY A 178 -5.32 -6.75 11.02
C GLY A 178 -4.61 -6.74 12.37
N ALA A 179 -5.30 -7.31 13.35
CA ALA A 179 -4.83 -7.57 14.70
C ALA A 179 -3.32 -7.92 14.76
N GLY A 180 -2.51 -7.04 15.36
CA GLY A 180 -1.07 -7.28 15.58
C GLY A 180 -0.16 -6.99 14.40
N ASN A 181 -0.68 -6.61 13.23
CA ASN A 181 0.12 -6.29 12.05
C ASN A 181 0.35 -4.78 11.84
N TYR A 182 0.08 -3.94 12.85
CA TYR A 182 0.20 -2.49 12.75
C TYR A 182 0.92 -1.82 13.93
N TYR A 183 1.55 -0.67 13.68
CA TYR A 183 2.10 0.25 14.68
C TYR A 183 1.08 1.29 15.14
N SER A 184 0.26 1.85 14.23
CA SER A 184 -0.67 2.96 14.53
C SER A 184 -1.69 3.19 13.41
N GLY A 185 -2.68 4.08 13.63
CA GLY A 185 -3.63 4.52 12.61
C GLY A 185 -4.99 3.79 12.63
N ALA A 186 -5.75 3.90 11.54
CA ALA A 186 -7.08 3.27 11.38
C ALA A 186 -6.95 1.77 11.08
N CYS A 187 -6.68 1.02 12.14
CA CYS A 187 -6.49 -0.43 12.09
C CYS A 187 -7.80 -1.13 12.39
N ASN A 188 -8.00 -2.34 11.86
CA ASN A 188 -9.21 -3.09 12.16
C ASN A 188 -9.29 -3.32 13.67
N ALA A 189 -10.43 -2.94 14.25
CA ALA A 189 -10.70 -3.16 15.66
C ALA A 189 -10.40 -4.62 16.01
N ASP A 190 -9.52 -4.78 16.97
CA ASP A 190 -8.79 -6.00 17.25
C ASP A 190 -9.72 -7.00 17.95
N ILE A 191 -10.42 -7.86 17.18
CA ILE A 191 -11.34 -8.89 17.69
C ILE A 191 -10.57 -10.16 18.10
N GLY A 192 -9.50 -10.04 18.87
CA GLY A 192 -8.87 -11.20 19.54
C GLY A 192 -8.10 -12.18 18.64
N GLY A 193 -7.23 -11.66 17.76
CA GLY A 193 -6.32 -12.48 16.95
C GLY A 193 -5.18 -13.15 17.76
N PRO A 194 -4.36 -14.01 17.13
CA PRO A 194 -3.25 -14.70 17.78
C PRO A 194 -2.18 -13.71 18.30
N SER A 195 -1.63 -13.98 19.48
CA SER A 195 -0.60 -13.15 20.11
C SER A 195 0.74 -13.24 19.39
N ILE A 196 1.37 -12.09 19.14
CA ILE A 196 2.74 -11.98 18.60
C ILE A 196 3.77 -11.59 19.67
N THR A 197 3.33 -11.24 20.87
CA THR A 197 4.19 -10.80 22.00
C THR A 197 4.11 -11.72 23.21
N GLY A 198 3.29 -12.76 23.15
CA GLY A 198 2.96 -13.60 24.30
C GLY A 198 1.97 -12.96 25.29
N LYS A 199 1.47 -11.74 25.02
CA LYS A 199 0.39 -11.11 25.81
C LYS A 199 -0.98 -11.46 25.23
N CYS A 200 -1.95 -11.73 26.09
CA CYS A 200 -3.27 -12.24 25.72
C CYS A 200 -4.36 -11.75 26.67
N GLY A 201 -5.61 -11.96 26.30
CA GLY A 201 -6.74 -11.65 27.16
C GLY A 201 -6.98 -10.15 27.35
N PRO A 202 -7.96 -9.78 28.19
CA PRO A 202 -8.55 -8.44 28.24
C PRO A 202 -7.65 -7.43 28.95
N LEU A 203 -6.60 -7.90 29.64
CA LEU A 203 -5.64 -7.05 30.33
C LEU A 203 -4.69 -6.31 29.38
N PHE A 204 -4.68 -6.69 28.10
CA PHE A 204 -3.84 -6.08 27.07
C PHE A 204 -4.66 -5.71 25.83
N GLN A 205 -4.15 -4.75 25.06
CA GLN A 205 -4.83 -4.21 23.89
C GLN A 205 -5.16 -5.34 22.89
N GLY A 206 -6.43 -5.40 22.50
CA GLY A 206 -6.93 -6.29 21.45
C GLY A 206 -7.26 -7.72 21.88
N ASN A 207 -7.30 -8.02 23.18
CA ASN A 207 -7.81 -9.27 23.74
C ASN A 207 -7.28 -10.53 23.03
N LYS A 208 -5.95 -10.58 22.80
CA LYS A 208 -5.30 -11.57 21.94
C LYS A 208 -5.48 -13.00 22.46
N THR A 209 -5.43 -13.96 21.56
CA THR A 209 -5.50 -15.41 21.84
C THR A 209 -4.14 -16.09 21.67
N CYS A 210 -3.95 -17.24 22.32
CA CYS A 210 -2.66 -17.94 22.32
C CYS A 210 -2.62 -19.17 21.40
N ALA A 211 -3.79 -19.70 21.04
CA ALA A 211 -3.92 -20.89 20.20
C ALA A 211 -3.18 -20.74 18.86
N GLY A 212 -2.31 -21.70 18.54
CA GLY A 212 -1.53 -21.71 17.29
C GLY A 212 -0.31 -20.78 17.29
N THR A 213 0.03 -20.15 18.43
CA THR A 213 1.23 -19.32 18.57
C THR A 213 2.38 -20.10 19.19
N GLN A 214 3.62 -19.62 18.99
CA GLN A 214 4.81 -20.17 19.65
C GLN A 214 4.86 -19.91 21.17
N PHE A 215 3.98 -19.07 21.71
CA PHE A 215 3.99 -18.66 23.11
C PHE A 215 3.19 -19.60 24.02
N GLY A 216 2.55 -20.63 23.45
CA GLY A 216 1.78 -21.61 24.18
C GLY A 216 0.28 -21.56 23.87
N ALA A 217 -0.44 -22.59 24.29
CA ALA A 217 -1.82 -22.82 23.87
C ALA A 217 -2.88 -22.12 24.75
N CYS A 218 -2.50 -21.71 25.96
CA CYS A 218 -3.41 -21.16 26.97
C CYS A 218 -3.07 -19.70 27.26
N CYS A 219 -4.11 -18.89 27.44
CA CYS A 219 -3.98 -17.56 27.99
C CYS A 219 -4.23 -17.62 29.50
N SER A 220 -3.23 -17.25 30.29
CA SER A 220 -3.39 -17.16 31.75
C SER A 220 -4.32 -16.01 32.15
N GLN A 221 -4.88 -16.08 33.36
CA GLN A 221 -5.63 -14.98 33.98
C GLN A 221 -4.82 -13.69 34.13
N TYR A 222 -3.49 -13.78 34.10
CA TYR A 222 -2.57 -12.64 34.12
C TYR A 222 -2.28 -12.06 32.73
N GLY A 223 -2.90 -12.62 31.69
CA GLY A 223 -2.81 -12.13 30.32
C GLY A 223 -1.52 -12.52 29.60
N TYR A 224 -0.94 -13.68 29.94
CA TYR A 224 0.23 -14.22 29.24
C TYR A 224 -0.05 -15.60 28.66
N CYS A 225 0.44 -15.82 27.44
CA CYS A 225 0.41 -17.11 26.77
C CYS A 225 1.42 -18.07 27.41
N GLY A 226 1.02 -19.34 27.54
CA GLY A 226 1.90 -20.40 28.02
C GLY A 226 1.27 -21.78 27.91
N ASN A 227 2.01 -22.76 28.42
CA ASN A 227 1.62 -24.16 28.51
C ASN A 227 1.78 -24.64 29.95
N GLY A 228 1.13 -25.76 30.31
CA GLY A 228 1.23 -26.34 31.65
C GLY A 228 0.28 -25.69 32.67
N ASP A 229 0.29 -26.22 33.88
CA ASP A 229 -0.73 -25.95 34.91
C ASP A 229 -0.83 -24.45 35.28
N ASP A 230 0.29 -23.72 35.28
CA ASP A 230 0.35 -22.30 35.63
C ASP A 230 -0.40 -21.39 34.64
N TYR A 231 -0.70 -21.89 33.44
CA TYR A 231 -1.41 -21.17 32.38
C TYR A 231 -2.73 -21.82 32.02
N CYS A 232 -2.79 -23.15 32.07
CA CYS A 232 -3.87 -23.93 31.49
C CYS A 232 -4.84 -24.52 32.53
N LYS A 233 -4.56 -24.51 33.83
CA LYS A 233 -5.35 -25.28 34.81
C LYS A 233 -6.22 -24.42 35.72
N GLY A 234 -7.49 -24.81 35.84
CA GLY A 234 -8.45 -24.21 36.76
C GLY A 234 -8.52 -22.69 36.59
N ALA A 235 -8.49 -21.97 37.72
CA ALA A 235 -8.59 -20.51 37.75
C ALA A 235 -7.41 -19.79 37.08
N ASN A 236 -6.29 -20.48 36.83
CA ASN A 236 -5.15 -19.87 36.18
C ASN A 236 -5.38 -19.62 34.68
N CYS A 237 -6.35 -20.29 34.06
CA CYS A 237 -6.63 -20.16 32.64
C CYS A 237 -7.80 -19.22 32.36
N TYR A 238 -7.55 -18.18 31.57
CA TYR A 238 -8.57 -17.25 31.07
C TYR A 238 -9.22 -17.76 29.77
N SER A 239 -8.42 -18.20 28.80
CA SER A 239 -8.93 -18.67 27.50
C SER A 239 -7.92 -19.57 26.77
N GLY A 240 -8.34 -20.25 25.69
CA GLY A 240 -7.51 -21.22 24.97
C GLY A 240 -7.74 -22.65 25.45
N PHE A 241 -6.69 -23.47 25.48
CA PHE A 241 -6.77 -24.90 25.83
C PHE A 241 -6.84 -25.13 27.35
N CYS A 242 -7.81 -24.52 28.02
CA CYS A 242 -7.99 -24.64 29.47
C CYS A 242 -8.39 -26.07 29.87
N THR A 243 -7.87 -26.50 31.01
CA THR A 243 -8.09 -27.78 31.66
C THR A 243 -8.70 -27.54 33.04
N LYS A 244 -9.55 -28.47 33.48
CA LYS A 244 -10.23 -28.38 34.78
C LYS A 244 -9.23 -28.52 35.94
#